data_AF-A0A2V6BR40-F1
#
_entry.id   AF-A0A2V6BR40-F1
#
_cell.length_a   1.000
_cell.length_b   1.000
_cell.length_c   1.000
_cell.angle_alpha   90.00
_cell.angle_beta   90.00
_cell.angle_gamma   90.00
#
_symmetry.space_group_name_H-M   'P 1'
#
loop_
_entity.id
_entity.type
_entity.pdbx_description
1 polymer ?
#
loop_
_entity_poly.entity_id
_entity_poly.type
_entity_poly.pdbx_seq_one_letter_code
_entity_poly.pdbx_strand_id
1 'polypeptide(L)'
;MRSDSTLLKADNTYSGRRSPPAQARDDFVLEPPDKVKDRAKDCGISDRSPDLPFIKQVLDSDESATRALRARYSAQLKATLCKRGASSTEAEDLLADLWADCFGSSGEPLLLKYGGRCPLSSWLITVVTNRLIDFKRREASRRESLRDKSGKSQTNDFEGIGNFPARQPDNALVGLLRQAVMNAFAAESPEMLLMLRLVHMYEVTQREIGRIWNWHESKVSRALESARVRIRTAVLAELHRTDPWLTLGWDDFVELSRCARELASVCELEINVQDSSSR
;
A
#
# COMPACT_ATOMS: atom_id res chain seq x y z
N MET A 1 -59.42 5.61 59.87
CA MET A 1 -59.15 4.21 60.27
C MET A 1 -57.68 4.11 60.66
N ARG A 2 -57.43 3.84 61.95
CA ARG A 2 -56.17 3.49 62.64
C ARG A 2 -55.03 4.53 62.57
N SER A 3 -54.75 5.31 63.62
CA SER A 3 -54.04 4.94 64.89
C SER A 3 -52.61 4.49 64.58
N ASP A 4 -51.52 4.88 65.24
CA ASP A 4 -51.22 5.58 66.48
C ASP A 4 -49.69 5.86 66.41
N SER A 5 -49.19 7.01 66.85
CA SER A 5 -48.51 7.20 68.14
C SER A 5 -46.97 7.04 68.14
N THR A 6 -46.36 7.93 68.92
CA THR A 6 -45.08 7.80 69.67
C THR A 6 -43.72 8.00 68.98
N LEU A 7 -43.20 9.23 69.12
CA LEU A 7 -41.98 9.56 69.90
C LEU A 7 -41.15 8.37 70.44
N LEU A 8 -39.87 8.28 70.08
CA LEU A 8 -38.71 8.41 71.00
C LEU A 8 -37.37 8.06 70.33
N LYS A 9 -36.35 8.78 70.81
CA LYS A 9 -34.91 8.73 70.57
C LYS A 9 -34.30 7.32 70.62
N ALA A 10 -33.21 7.12 69.89
CA ALA A 10 -31.97 6.58 70.47
C ALA A 10 -30.79 6.67 69.48
N ASP A 11 -29.71 7.29 69.96
CA ASP A 11 -28.35 7.10 69.49
C ASP A 11 -27.97 5.60 69.50
N ASN A 12 -27.26 5.13 68.48
CA ASN A 12 -26.29 4.06 68.70
C ASN A 12 -25.11 4.13 67.74
N THR A 13 -24.01 4.58 68.30
CA THR A 13 -22.62 4.21 68.01
C THR A 13 -22.43 2.83 67.38
N TYR A 14 -21.66 2.77 66.28
CA TYR A 14 -20.93 1.57 65.90
C TYR A 14 -19.45 1.91 65.71
N SER A 15 -18.67 1.70 66.77
CA SER A 15 -17.23 1.48 66.67
C SER A 15 -16.99 0.05 66.19
N GLY A 16 -16.08 -0.16 65.24
CA GLY A 16 -15.73 -1.51 64.82
C GLY A 16 -14.62 -1.56 63.79
N ARG A 17 -13.37 -1.31 64.22
CA ARG A 17 -12.20 -1.81 63.48
C ARG A 17 -12.30 -3.33 63.38
N ARG A 18 -12.35 -3.85 62.15
CA ARG A 18 -11.95 -5.22 61.81
C ARG A 18 -11.54 -5.25 60.33
N SER A 19 -10.23 -5.27 60.08
CA SER A 19 -9.68 -5.94 58.88
C SER A 19 -10.12 -7.41 58.92
N PRO A 20 -10.46 -8.07 57.79
CA PRO A 20 -9.45 -8.75 56.94
C PRO A 20 -9.92 -8.95 55.46
N PRO A 21 -9.29 -9.77 54.60
CA PRO A 21 -7.91 -10.25 54.53
C PRO A 21 -7.19 -9.79 53.24
N ALA A 22 -5.86 -9.99 53.25
CA ALA A 22 -5.04 -10.03 52.05
C ALA A 22 -5.41 -11.25 51.19
N GLN A 23 -5.73 -11.03 49.91
CA GLN A 23 -5.76 -11.95 48.75
C GLN A 23 -6.58 -11.20 47.66
N ALA A 24 -6.15 -10.95 46.42
CA ALA A 24 -5.10 -11.53 45.61
C ALA A 24 -4.28 -10.41 44.97
N ARG A 25 -2.96 -10.43 45.20
CA ARG A 25 -2.03 -10.02 44.16
C ARG A 25 -2.08 -11.15 43.13
N ASP A 26 -2.94 -11.00 42.13
CA ASP A 26 -2.69 -11.71 40.90
C ASP A 26 -1.42 -11.09 40.35
N ASP A 27 -0.34 -11.85 40.48
CA ASP A 27 0.95 -11.64 39.85
C ASP A 27 0.74 -11.52 38.34
N PHE A 28 0.37 -10.32 37.89
CA PHE A 28 0.59 -9.93 36.50
C PHE A 28 2.08 -9.64 36.39
N VAL A 29 2.85 -10.72 36.25
CA VAL A 29 4.19 -10.69 35.71
C VAL A 29 4.06 -10.05 34.34
N LEU A 30 4.32 -8.74 34.31
CA LEU A 30 4.60 -8.01 33.10
C LEU A 30 5.89 -8.64 32.57
N GLU A 31 5.76 -9.63 31.68
CA GLU A 31 6.92 -10.10 30.94
C GLU A 31 7.54 -8.86 30.28
N PRO A 32 8.85 -8.63 30.48
CA PRO A 32 9.54 -7.51 29.89
C PRO A 32 9.39 -7.57 28.36
N PRO A 33 9.17 -6.44 27.66
CA PRO A 33 9.09 -6.43 26.21
C PRO A 33 10.50 -6.55 25.59
N ASP A 34 11.31 -7.48 26.07
CA ASP A 34 12.54 -7.92 25.46
C ASP A 34 12.33 -9.37 25.01
N LYS A 35 11.71 -9.51 23.84
CA LYS A 35 12.05 -10.40 22.71
C LYS A 35 10.92 -10.33 21.68
N VAL A 36 10.74 -9.16 21.06
CA VAL A 36 10.36 -9.18 19.64
C VAL A 36 11.57 -9.78 18.93
N LYS A 37 11.60 -11.11 18.89
CA LYS A 37 12.50 -11.86 18.01
C LYS A 37 12.38 -11.20 16.65
N ASP A 38 13.51 -10.71 16.16
CA ASP A 38 13.77 -10.38 14.79
C ASP A 38 13.09 -11.38 13.84
N ARG A 39 11.86 -11.09 13.45
CA ARG A 39 11.27 -11.54 12.19
C ARG A 39 11.43 -10.46 11.11
N ALA A 40 12.37 -9.54 11.32
CA ALA A 40 12.97 -8.68 10.31
C ALA A 40 14.21 -9.35 9.65
N LYS A 41 14.41 -10.65 9.83
CA LYS A 41 15.30 -11.45 8.98
C LYS A 41 14.51 -11.95 7.78
N ASP A 42 14.41 -11.08 6.78
CA ASP A 42 14.22 -11.39 5.34
C ASP A 42 13.95 -10.14 4.49
N CYS A 43 14.13 -8.94 5.02
CA CYS A 43 14.42 -7.78 4.15
C CYS A 43 15.91 -7.77 3.87
N GLY A 44 16.37 -8.77 3.11
CA GLY A 44 17.70 -8.79 2.54
C GLY A 44 17.87 -7.56 1.65
N ILE A 45 18.40 -6.48 2.23
CA ILE A 45 19.10 -5.44 1.47
C ILE A 45 20.39 -6.12 1.01
N SER A 46 20.27 -6.97 0.00
CA SER A 46 21.39 -7.44 -0.81
C SER A 46 21.43 -6.53 -2.02
N ASP A 47 22.36 -5.58 -1.96
CA ASP A 47 23.18 -5.09 -3.06
C ASP A 47 22.92 -5.82 -4.41
N ARG A 48 22.48 -5.06 -5.43
CA ARG A 48 22.13 -5.49 -6.81
C ARG A 48 21.45 -6.86 -6.91
N SER A 49 20.17 -6.87 -7.30
CA SER A 49 19.49 -8.14 -7.60
C SER A 49 20.31 -9.00 -8.56
N PRO A 50 20.45 -10.32 -8.30
CA PRO A 50 21.11 -11.27 -9.21
C PRO A 50 20.38 -11.42 -10.55
N ASP A 51 19.30 -10.66 -10.75
CA ASP A 51 18.42 -10.70 -11.89
C ASP A 51 19.00 -9.95 -13.11
N LEU A 52 19.93 -9.00 -12.92
CA LEU A 52 20.50 -8.23 -14.03
C LEU A 52 21.28 -9.08 -15.06
N PRO A 53 22.20 -9.99 -14.65
CA PRO A 53 22.84 -10.92 -15.59
C PRO A 53 21.84 -11.84 -16.30
N PHE A 54 20.81 -12.29 -15.57
CA PHE A 54 19.76 -13.14 -16.13
C PHE A 54 18.92 -12.39 -17.18
N ILE A 55 18.59 -11.12 -16.94
CA ILE A 55 17.87 -10.27 -17.90
C ILE A 55 18.71 -10.00 -19.15
N LYS A 56 20.02 -9.80 -19.02
CA LYS A 56 20.91 -9.65 -20.19
C LYS A 56 20.87 -10.89 -21.08
N GLN A 57 20.96 -12.09 -20.50
CA GLN A 57 20.83 -13.35 -21.26
C GLN A 57 19.47 -13.47 -21.98
N VAL A 58 18.40 -13.02 -21.33
CA VAL A 58 17.06 -12.98 -21.94
C VAL A 58 17.00 -11.99 -23.11
N LEU A 59 17.65 -10.82 -23.00
CA LEU A 59 17.68 -9.79 -24.03
C LEU A 59 18.58 -10.18 -25.22
N ASP A 60 19.61 -11.00 -25.00
CA ASP A 60 20.47 -11.57 -26.05
C ASP A 60 19.75 -12.66 -26.90
N SER A 61 18.41 -12.75 -26.80
CA SER A 61 17.54 -13.65 -27.56
C SER A 61 17.77 -15.15 -27.29
N ASP A 62 18.24 -15.51 -26.09
CA ASP A 62 18.22 -16.89 -25.64
C ASP A 62 16.76 -17.34 -25.39
N GLU A 63 16.22 -18.13 -26.33
CA GLU A 63 14.86 -18.68 -26.23
C GLU A 63 14.67 -19.52 -24.95
N SER A 64 15.72 -20.17 -24.46
CA SER A 64 15.66 -20.98 -23.25
C SER A 64 15.54 -20.11 -22.00
N ALA A 65 16.29 -19.01 -21.93
CA ALA A 65 16.22 -18.03 -20.85
C ALA A 65 14.86 -17.30 -20.85
N THR A 66 14.36 -16.96 -22.05
CA THR A 66 13.03 -16.36 -22.25
C THR A 66 11.92 -17.28 -21.73
N ARG A 67 11.98 -18.57 -22.08
CA ARG A 67 11.00 -19.58 -21.61
C ARG A 67 11.08 -19.77 -20.10
N ALA A 68 12.29 -19.80 -19.54
CA ALA A 68 12.52 -19.92 -18.10
C ALA A 68 11.95 -18.70 -17.34
N LEU A 69 12.15 -17.49 -17.85
CA LEU A 69 11.60 -16.26 -17.27
C LEU A 69 10.06 -16.32 -17.22
N ARG A 70 9.41 -16.65 -18.35
CA ARG A 70 7.96 -16.78 -18.41
C ARG A 70 7.44 -17.83 -17.45
N ALA A 71 8.04 -19.03 -17.45
CA ALA A 71 7.63 -20.13 -16.57
C ALA A 71 7.75 -19.76 -15.09
N ARG A 72 8.80 -19.00 -14.72
CA ARG A 72 9.08 -18.61 -13.35
C ARG A 72 8.07 -17.61 -12.79
N TYR A 73 7.66 -16.61 -13.59
CA TYR A 73 6.86 -15.49 -13.08
C TYR A 73 5.38 -15.49 -13.51
N SER A 74 5.00 -16.17 -14.60
CA SER A 74 3.63 -16.05 -15.13
C SER A 74 2.55 -16.50 -14.15
N ALA A 75 2.77 -17.60 -13.42
CA ALA A 75 1.80 -18.10 -12.44
C ALA A 75 1.61 -17.12 -11.28
N GLN A 76 2.70 -16.54 -10.77
CA GLN A 76 2.67 -15.56 -9.71
C GLN A 76 1.97 -14.26 -10.16
N LEU A 77 2.34 -13.74 -11.34
CA LEU A 77 1.76 -12.50 -11.86
C LEU A 77 0.26 -12.66 -12.14
N LYS A 78 -0.16 -13.81 -12.71
CA LYS A 78 -1.59 -14.11 -12.92
C LYS A 78 -2.35 -14.13 -11.61
N ALA A 79 -1.83 -14.83 -10.60
CA ALA A 79 -2.46 -14.89 -9.28
C ALA A 79 -2.58 -13.50 -8.64
N THR A 80 -1.56 -12.65 -8.78
CA THR A 80 -1.58 -11.27 -8.28
C THR A 80 -2.61 -10.41 -9.01
N LEU A 81 -2.71 -10.52 -10.34
CA LEU A 81 -3.73 -9.80 -11.13
C LEU A 81 -5.15 -10.21 -10.71
N CYS A 82 -5.40 -11.52 -10.56
CA CYS A 82 -6.71 -12.01 -10.11
C CYS A 82 -7.06 -11.51 -8.71
N LYS A 83 -6.11 -11.53 -7.76
CA LYS A 83 -6.31 -10.98 -6.41
C LYS A 83 -6.66 -9.49 -6.43
N ARG A 84 -6.14 -8.75 -7.42
CA ARG A 84 -6.34 -7.31 -7.58
C ARG A 84 -7.60 -6.93 -8.35
N GLY A 85 -8.41 -7.90 -8.77
CA GLY A 85 -9.73 -7.68 -9.39
C GLY A 85 -9.81 -7.99 -10.88
N ALA A 86 -8.77 -8.55 -11.49
CA ALA A 86 -8.83 -9.04 -12.87
C ALA A 86 -9.56 -10.38 -12.97
N SER A 87 -10.29 -10.61 -14.07
CA SER A 87 -10.77 -11.95 -14.41
C SER A 87 -9.61 -12.83 -14.91
N SER A 88 -9.80 -14.15 -14.95
CA SER A 88 -8.74 -15.07 -15.43
C SER A 88 -8.35 -14.79 -16.88
N THR A 89 -9.31 -14.41 -17.74
CA THR A 89 -9.05 -14.11 -19.16
C THR A 89 -8.34 -12.78 -19.30
N GLU A 90 -8.80 -11.74 -18.59
CA GLU A 90 -8.12 -10.43 -18.57
C GLU A 90 -6.69 -10.54 -18.07
N ALA A 91 -6.45 -11.36 -17.05
CA ALA A 91 -5.11 -11.59 -16.52
C ALA A 91 -4.19 -12.29 -17.55
N GLU A 92 -4.72 -13.21 -18.35
CA GLU A 92 -3.96 -13.88 -19.41
C GLU A 92 -3.61 -12.90 -20.55
N ASP A 93 -4.56 -12.08 -20.98
CA ASP A 93 -4.36 -11.08 -22.03
C ASP A 93 -3.31 -10.04 -21.60
N LEU A 94 -3.43 -9.50 -20.38
CA LEU A 94 -2.46 -8.54 -19.82
C LEU A 94 -1.05 -9.13 -19.69
N LEU A 95 -0.94 -10.43 -19.42
CA LEU A 95 0.35 -11.13 -19.37
C LEU A 95 0.92 -11.37 -20.75
N ALA A 96 0.10 -11.73 -21.74
CA ALA A 96 0.55 -11.86 -23.13
C ALA A 96 1.14 -10.54 -23.62
N ASP A 97 0.44 -9.42 -23.38
CA ASP A 97 0.91 -8.07 -23.69
C ASP A 97 2.19 -7.72 -22.92
N LEU A 98 2.29 -8.10 -21.63
CA LEU A 98 3.51 -7.89 -20.84
C LEU A 98 4.70 -8.55 -21.48
N TRP A 99 4.55 -9.83 -21.81
CA TRP A 99 5.63 -10.61 -22.38
C TRP A 99 6.02 -10.08 -23.76
N ALA A 100 5.05 -9.73 -24.62
CA ALA A 100 5.34 -9.10 -25.91
C ALA A 100 6.22 -7.83 -25.76
N ASP A 101 5.87 -6.96 -24.82
CA ASP A 101 6.65 -5.73 -24.57
C ASP A 101 8.01 -6.01 -23.92
N CYS A 102 8.11 -7.00 -23.05
CA CYS A 102 9.37 -7.39 -22.40
C CYS A 102 10.44 -7.83 -23.42
N PHE A 103 10.04 -8.42 -24.55
CA PHE A 103 10.94 -8.88 -25.60
C PHE A 103 10.99 -7.96 -26.83
N GLY A 104 10.39 -6.76 -26.75
CA GLY A 104 10.49 -5.76 -27.80
C GLY A 104 9.61 -5.99 -29.03
N SER A 105 8.55 -6.80 -28.93
CA SER A 105 7.58 -6.95 -30.04
C SER A 105 6.90 -5.63 -30.42
N SER A 106 6.86 -4.67 -29.49
CA SER A 106 6.17 -3.37 -29.65
C SER A 106 7.15 -2.17 -29.68
N GLY A 107 8.47 -2.40 -29.71
CA GLY A 107 9.48 -1.33 -29.62
C GLY A 107 10.69 -1.71 -28.74
N GLU A 108 11.23 -0.74 -27.98
CA GLU A 108 12.33 -1.01 -27.05
C GLU A 108 11.90 -2.02 -25.95
N PRO A 109 12.66 -3.11 -25.72
CA PRO A 109 12.33 -4.11 -24.72
C PRO A 109 12.11 -3.50 -23.33
N LEU A 110 10.95 -3.74 -22.73
CA LEU A 110 10.61 -3.18 -21.41
C LEU A 110 11.61 -3.59 -20.33
N LEU A 111 12.23 -4.76 -20.47
CA LEU A 111 13.26 -5.27 -19.55
C LEU A 111 14.50 -4.38 -19.48
N LEU A 112 14.79 -3.57 -20.51
CA LEU A 112 15.88 -2.59 -20.47
C LEU A 112 15.63 -1.47 -19.45
N LYS A 113 14.38 -1.18 -19.13
CA LYS A 113 14.01 -0.19 -18.09
C LYS A 113 14.27 -0.69 -16.67
N TYR A 114 14.59 -1.97 -16.48
CA TYR A 114 14.85 -2.54 -15.16
C TYR A 114 16.26 -2.19 -14.66
N GLY A 115 16.33 -1.40 -13.60
CA GLY A 115 17.57 -0.90 -13.02
C GLY A 115 18.18 -1.74 -11.88
N GLY A 116 17.58 -2.87 -11.50
CA GLY A 116 18.13 -3.78 -10.48
C GLY A 116 18.10 -3.29 -9.04
N ARG A 117 17.28 -2.28 -8.72
CA ARG A 117 17.16 -1.70 -7.36
C ARG A 117 16.13 -2.42 -6.48
N CYS A 118 15.22 -3.19 -7.09
CA CYS A 118 14.29 -4.10 -6.42
C CYS A 118 14.27 -5.45 -7.13
N PRO A 119 13.78 -6.54 -6.50
CA PRO A 119 13.66 -7.84 -7.16
C PRO A 119 12.83 -7.76 -8.44
N LEU A 120 13.22 -8.51 -9.48
CA LEU A 120 12.52 -8.52 -10.76
C LEU A 120 11.03 -8.87 -10.62
N SER A 121 10.68 -9.75 -9.68
CA SER A 121 9.29 -10.10 -9.39
C SER A 121 8.45 -8.88 -9.00
N SER A 122 8.95 -8.04 -8.10
CA SER A 122 8.23 -6.88 -7.59
C SER A 122 8.14 -5.77 -8.64
N TRP A 123 9.17 -5.62 -9.48
CA TRP A 123 9.12 -4.76 -10.64
C TRP A 123 8.05 -5.21 -11.64
N LEU A 124 8.04 -6.50 -12.02
CA LEU A 124 7.02 -7.06 -12.91
C LEU A 124 5.61 -6.90 -12.33
N ILE A 125 5.42 -7.15 -11.02
CA ILE A 125 4.15 -6.94 -10.31
C ILE A 125 3.68 -5.49 -10.44
N THR A 126 4.59 -4.53 -10.27
CA THR A 126 4.26 -3.10 -10.40
C THR A 126 3.84 -2.75 -11.83
N VAL A 127 4.61 -3.22 -12.81
CA VAL A 127 4.30 -3.04 -14.23
C VAL A 127 2.92 -3.60 -14.57
N VAL A 128 2.63 -4.87 -14.26
CA VAL A 128 1.32 -5.48 -14.61
C VAL A 128 0.16 -4.80 -13.88
N THR A 129 0.40 -4.20 -12.71
CA THR A 129 -0.63 -3.46 -11.97
C THR A 129 -0.96 -2.14 -12.63
N ASN A 130 0.04 -1.42 -13.14
CA ASN A 130 -0.20 -0.25 -13.99
C ASN A 130 -1.08 -0.63 -15.19
N ARG A 131 -0.74 -1.75 -15.85
CA ARG A 131 -1.52 -2.23 -17.01
C ARG A 131 -2.96 -2.55 -16.65
N LEU A 132 -3.19 -3.20 -15.50
CA LEU A 132 -4.53 -3.50 -15.01
C LEU A 132 -5.33 -2.22 -14.74
N ILE A 133 -4.72 -1.24 -14.07
CA ILE A 133 -5.35 0.06 -13.80
C ILE A 133 -5.72 0.75 -15.12
N ASP A 134 -4.79 0.82 -16.07
CA ASP A 134 -5.03 1.43 -17.38
C ASP A 134 -6.11 0.70 -18.17
N PHE A 135 -6.14 -0.63 -18.10
CA PHE A 135 -7.17 -1.46 -18.72
C PHE A 135 -8.55 -1.14 -18.13
N LYS A 136 -8.70 -1.20 -16.80
CA LYS A 136 -9.98 -0.94 -16.12
C LYS A 136 -10.48 0.49 -16.32
N ARG A 137 -9.58 1.49 -16.32
CA ARG A 137 -9.94 2.89 -16.61
C ARG A 137 -10.44 3.07 -18.04
N ARG A 138 -9.77 2.45 -19.02
CA ARG A 138 -10.21 2.47 -20.42
C ARG A 138 -11.55 1.78 -20.61
N GLU A 139 -11.77 0.63 -19.95
CA GLU A 139 -13.06 -0.06 -19.98
C GLU A 139 -14.19 0.78 -19.38
N ALA A 140 -13.94 1.44 -18.25
CA ALA A 140 -14.91 2.34 -17.61
C ALA A 140 -15.27 3.52 -18.52
N SER A 141 -14.28 4.19 -19.11
CA SER A 141 -14.48 5.30 -20.05
C SER A 141 -15.24 4.88 -21.32
N ARG A 142 -14.94 3.70 -21.85
CA ARG A 142 -15.66 3.12 -23.00
C ARG A 142 -17.14 2.86 -22.66
N ARG A 143 -17.42 2.31 -21.48
CA ARG A 143 -18.78 2.03 -21.03
C ARG A 143 -19.60 3.31 -20.85
N GLU A 144 -19.01 4.37 -20.29
CA GLU A 144 -19.69 5.66 -20.17
C GLU A 144 -19.99 6.28 -21.54
N SER A 145 -19.02 6.24 -22.46
CA SER A 145 -19.19 6.76 -23.82
C SER A 145 -20.31 6.05 -24.59
N LEU A 146 -20.46 4.73 -24.41
CA LEU A 146 -21.55 3.95 -25.02
C LEU A 146 -22.90 4.26 -24.38
N ARG A 147 -22.93 4.55 -23.07
CA ARG A 147 -24.13 4.98 -22.34
C ARG A 147 -24.62 6.34 -22.85
N ASP A 148 -23.73 7.30 -23.07
CA ASP A 148 -24.08 8.62 -23.62
C ASP A 148 -24.53 8.56 -25.10
N LYS A 149 -23.95 7.65 -25.89
CA LYS A 149 -24.37 7.41 -27.29
C LYS A 149 -25.75 6.75 -27.41
N SER A 150 -26.29 6.15 -26.35
CA SER A 150 -27.65 5.57 -26.36
C SER A 150 -28.77 6.62 -26.28
N GLY A 151 -28.43 7.91 -26.07
CA GLY A 151 -29.38 9.03 -26.02
C GLY A 151 -29.39 9.97 -27.24
N LYS A 152 -28.48 9.81 -28.20
CA LYS A 152 -28.45 10.59 -29.45
C LYS A 152 -28.07 9.71 -30.63
N SER A 153 -28.90 9.80 -31.67
CA SER A 153 -28.86 9.05 -32.93
C SER A 153 -27.46 8.70 -33.40
N GLN A 154 -27.29 7.42 -33.74
CA GLN A 154 -26.13 6.83 -34.36
C GLN A 154 -25.69 7.65 -35.58
N THR A 155 -24.42 8.06 -35.58
CA THR A 155 -23.64 8.21 -36.80
C THR A 155 -22.38 7.36 -36.64
N ASN A 156 -22.05 6.67 -37.72
CA ASN A 156 -21.07 5.60 -37.81
C ASN A 156 -19.66 6.09 -37.45
N ASP A 157 -19.11 5.62 -36.32
CA ASP A 157 -17.68 5.67 -36.04
C ASP A 157 -17.21 4.26 -35.64
N PHE A 158 -17.14 3.36 -36.63
CA PHE A 158 -16.47 2.06 -36.49
C PHE A 158 -14.97 2.16 -36.86
N GLU A 159 -14.45 3.36 -37.08
CA GLU A 159 -13.12 3.62 -37.65
C GLU A 159 -12.06 4.00 -36.60
N GLY A 160 -12.21 3.47 -35.37
CA GLY A 160 -11.35 3.82 -34.23
C GLY A 160 -10.69 2.64 -33.50
N ILE A 161 -10.64 1.44 -34.09
CA ILE A 161 -10.07 0.24 -33.43
C ILE A 161 -8.52 0.18 -33.53
N GLY A 162 -7.89 1.08 -34.30
CA GLY A 162 -6.44 1.00 -34.58
C GLY A 162 -5.54 2.01 -33.87
N ASN A 163 -6.07 3.07 -33.24
CA ASN A 163 -5.23 4.11 -32.66
C ASN A 163 -5.05 3.86 -31.16
N PHE A 164 -4.12 2.98 -30.80
CA PHE A 164 -3.62 2.90 -29.42
C PHE A 164 -2.91 4.23 -29.11
N PRO A 165 -3.48 5.14 -28.31
CA PRO A 165 -2.75 6.34 -27.92
C PRO A 165 -1.48 5.89 -27.19
N ALA A 166 -0.37 6.58 -27.43
CA ALA A 166 0.90 6.34 -26.75
C ALA A 166 0.64 6.16 -25.25
N ARG A 167 1.01 4.98 -24.75
CA ARG A 167 0.77 4.52 -23.38
C ARG A 167 1.20 5.61 -22.41
N GLN A 168 0.26 6.10 -21.59
CA GLN A 168 0.57 7.10 -20.58
C GLN A 168 1.68 6.60 -19.65
N PRO A 169 2.55 7.50 -19.16
CA PRO A 169 3.78 7.10 -18.50
C PRO A 169 3.52 6.24 -17.26
N ASP A 170 4.49 5.41 -16.92
CA ASP A 170 4.47 4.37 -15.86
C ASP A 170 4.30 4.92 -14.42
N ASN A 171 3.82 6.15 -14.27
CA ASN A 171 3.73 6.96 -13.05
C ASN A 171 2.30 7.15 -12.52
N ALA A 172 1.26 6.65 -13.19
CA ALA A 172 -0.13 6.74 -12.72
C ALA A 172 -0.35 6.05 -11.36
N LEU A 173 0.18 4.83 -11.17
CA LEU A 173 0.13 4.14 -9.87
C LEU A 173 0.93 4.87 -8.81
N VAL A 174 2.13 5.35 -9.14
CA VAL A 174 2.96 6.09 -8.17
C VAL A 174 2.23 7.35 -7.69
N GLY A 175 1.61 8.09 -8.62
CA GLY A 175 0.76 9.23 -8.31
C GLY A 175 -0.43 8.85 -7.42
N LEU A 176 -1.12 7.75 -7.74
CA LEU A 176 -2.24 7.23 -6.95
C LEU A 176 -1.82 6.88 -5.52
N LEU A 177 -0.74 6.11 -5.35
CA LEU A 177 -0.21 5.72 -4.05
C LEU A 177 0.22 6.96 -3.23
N ARG A 178 0.90 7.90 -3.87
CA ARG A 178 1.33 9.16 -3.23
C ARG A 178 0.13 9.96 -2.75
N GLN A 179 -0.88 10.16 -3.61
CA GLN A 179 -2.06 10.94 -3.28
C GLN A 179 -2.83 10.31 -2.12
N ALA A 180 -2.96 8.98 -2.11
CA ALA A 180 -3.62 8.27 -1.01
C ALA A 180 -2.93 8.49 0.33
N VAL A 181 -1.59 8.45 0.37
CA VAL A 181 -0.81 8.75 1.58
C VAL A 181 -0.98 10.19 2.02
N MET A 182 -0.90 11.14 1.08
CA MET A 182 -1.06 12.56 1.38
C MET A 182 -2.43 12.87 1.99
N ASN A 183 -3.49 12.29 1.42
CA ASN A 183 -4.86 12.47 1.91
C ASN A 183 -5.06 11.80 3.27
N ALA A 184 -4.48 10.61 3.48
CA ALA A 184 -4.54 9.92 4.77
C ALA A 184 -3.82 10.70 5.89
N PHE A 185 -2.67 11.31 5.59
CA PHE A 185 -2.00 12.20 6.53
C PHE A 185 -2.81 13.47 6.78
N ALA A 186 -3.39 14.08 5.75
CA ALA A 186 -4.22 15.27 5.92
C ALA A 186 -5.47 15.03 6.79
N ALA A 187 -5.98 13.79 6.85
CA ALA A 187 -7.12 13.39 7.67
C ALA A 187 -6.76 13.06 9.13
N GLU A 188 -5.48 12.82 9.45
CA GLU A 188 -5.04 12.50 10.81
C GLU A 188 -4.79 13.77 11.63
N SER A 189 -4.88 13.66 12.96
CA SER A 189 -4.62 14.79 13.85
C SER A 189 -3.19 15.33 13.67
N PRO A 190 -3.00 16.65 13.50
CA PRO A 190 -1.68 17.26 13.41
C PRO A 190 -0.77 16.92 14.59
N GLU A 191 -1.34 16.75 15.78
CA GLU A 191 -0.63 16.36 16.99
C GLU A 191 -0.06 14.94 16.87
N MET A 192 -0.85 13.99 16.33
CA MET A 192 -0.40 12.61 16.14
C MET A 192 0.66 12.51 15.04
N LEU A 193 0.52 13.30 13.96
CA LEU A 193 1.53 13.39 12.90
C LEU A 193 2.85 13.96 13.43
N LEU A 194 2.80 14.97 14.30
CA LEU A 194 3.98 15.52 14.94
C LEU A 194 4.66 14.47 15.82
N MET A 195 3.91 13.74 16.66
CA MET A 195 4.46 12.64 17.46
C MET A 195 5.11 11.56 16.60
N LEU A 196 4.45 11.14 15.50
CA LEU A 196 5.01 10.18 14.55
C LEU A 196 6.31 10.69 13.92
N ARG A 197 6.36 11.98 13.56
CA ARG A 197 7.57 12.60 13.01
C ARG A 197 8.70 12.65 14.04
N LEU A 198 8.41 12.99 15.29
CA LEU A 198 9.41 13.00 16.37
C LEU A 198 10.01 11.61 16.61
N VAL A 199 9.17 10.56 16.64
CA VAL A 199 9.66 9.19 16.81
C VAL A 199 10.46 8.70 15.61
N HIS A 200 9.97 8.89 14.39
CA HIS A 200 10.52 8.21 13.21
C HIS A 200 11.56 9.02 12.43
N MET A 201 11.54 10.35 12.49
CA MET A 201 12.52 11.20 11.80
C MET A 201 13.58 11.77 12.73
N TYR A 202 13.23 12.02 13.99
CA TYR A 202 14.13 12.62 14.97
C TYR A 202 14.52 11.66 16.10
N GLU A 203 14.08 10.40 16.02
CA GLU A 203 14.42 9.32 16.96
C GLU A 203 14.14 9.66 18.43
N VAL A 204 13.18 10.57 18.69
CA VAL A 204 12.79 10.96 20.05
C VAL A 204 12.10 9.79 20.74
N THR A 205 12.52 9.50 21.97
CA THR A 205 11.98 8.35 22.70
C THR A 205 10.54 8.57 23.16
N GLN A 206 9.76 7.49 23.25
CA GLN A 206 8.36 7.57 23.72
C GLN A 206 8.26 8.11 25.16
N ARG A 207 9.29 7.85 25.98
CA ARG A 207 9.44 8.42 27.32
C ARG A 207 9.59 9.95 27.29
N GLU A 208 10.39 10.50 26.38
CA GLU A 208 10.56 11.95 26.23
C GLU A 208 9.29 12.62 25.70
N ILE A 209 8.63 12.00 24.72
CA ILE A 209 7.32 12.43 24.24
C ILE A 209 6.31 12.42 25.40
N GLY A 210 6.32 11.38 26.23
CA GLY A 210 5.49 11.30 27.43
C GLY A 210 5.70 12.47 28.39
N ARG A 211 6.94 12.94 28.56
CA ARG A 211 7.23 14.14 29.38
C ARG A 211 6.71 15.42 28.73
N ILE A 212 6.89 15.61 27.43
CA ILE A 212 6.45 16.81 26.70
C ILE A 212 4.91 16.91 26.71
N TRP A 213 4.21 15.78 26.54
CA TRP A 213 2.75 15.71 26.48
C TRP A 213 2.07 15.40 27.82
N ASN A 214 2.84 15.24 28.89
CA ASN A 214 2.37 14.81 30.21
C ASN A 214 1.55 13.49 30.15
N TRP A 215 2.02 12.54 29.34
CA TRP A 215 1.43 11.21 29.16
C TRP A 215 2.36 10.12 29.68
N HIS A 216 1.78 9.05 30.21
CA HIS A 216 2.55 7.82 30.46
C HIS A 216 3.04 7.23 29.13
N GLU A 217 4.23 6.64 29.14
CA GLU A 217 4.84 6.02 27.96
C GLU A 217 3.91 5.00 27.28
N SER A 218 3.19 4.19 28.07
CA SER A 218 2.21 3.25 27.53
C SER A 218 1.04 3.91 26.79
N LYS A 219 0.65 5.14 27.18
CA LYS A 219 -0.37 5.92 26.47
C LYS A 219 0.18 6.45 25.14
N VAL A 220 1.43 6.94 25.13
CA VAL A 220 2.12 7.37 23.91
C VAL A 220 2.23 6.21 22.92
N SER A 221 2.67 5.04 23.38
CA SER A 221 2.77 3.82 22.57
C SER A 221 1.43 3.46 21.91
N ARG A 222 0.36 3.39 22.70
CA ARG A 222 -1.00 3.08 22.20
C ARG A 222 -1.51 4.15 21.24
N ALA A 223 -1.23 5.42 21.48
CA ALA A 223 -1.65 6.52 20.61
C ALA A 223 -0.95 6.47 19.25
N LEU A 224 0.37 6.25 19.24
CA LEU A 224 1.16 6.07 18.02
C LEU A 224 0.69 4.86 17.21
N GLU A 225 0.43 3.74 17.88
CA GLU A 225 -0.06 2.54 17.20
C GLU A 225 -1.46 2.76 16.61
N SER A 226 -2.35 3.39 17.37
CA SER A 226 -3.68 3.76 16.88
C SER A 226 -3.60 4.71 15.68
N ALA A 227 -2.69 5.68 15.70
CA ALA A 227 -2.47 6.58 14.57
C ALA A 227 -1.96 5.84 13.32
N ARG A 228 -1.02 4.89 13.48
CA ARG A 228 -0.55 4.05 12.35
C ARG A 228 -1.67 3.23 11.74
N VAL A 229 -2.53 2.62 12.57
CA VAL A 229 -3.69 1.85 12.11
C VAL A 229 -4.70 2.73 11.38
N ARG A 230 -4.99 3.93 11.92
CA ARG A 230 -5.89 4.90 11.26
C ARG A 230 -5.35 5.36 9.91
N ILE A 231 -4.07 5.74 9.85
CA ILE A 231 -3.40 6.12 8.60
C ILE A 231 -3.47 4.98 7.59
N ARG A 232 -3.10 3.75 7.98
CA ARG A 232 -3.19 2.56 7.11
C ARG A 232 -4.59 2.38 6.55
N THR A 233 -5.60 2.47 7.41
CA THR A 233 -7.01 2.29 7.03
C THR A 233 -7.45 3.40 6.08
N ALA A 234 -7.07 4.65 6.36
CA ALA A 234 -7.38 5.80 5.52
C ALA A 234 -6.70 5.70 4.15
N VAL A 235 -5.45 5.24 4.05
CA VAL A 235 -4.76 5.01 2.77
C VAL A 235 -5.52 4.00 1.93
N LEU A 236 -5.88 2.85 2.49
CA LEU A 236 -6.59 1.81 1.75
C LEU A 236 -8.01 2.25 1.34
N ALA A 237 -8.71 2.97 2.22
CA ALA A 237 -10.02 3.53 1.91
C ALA A 237 -9.93 4.56 0.77
N GLU A 238 -8.90 5.39 0.77
CA GLU A 238 -8.68 6.41 -0.27
C GLU A 238 -8.30 5.80 -1.62
N LEU A 239 -7.48 4.73 -1.61
CA LEU A 239 -7.18 3.95 -2.80
C LEU A 239 -8.46 3.35 -3.39
N HIS A 240 -9.28 2.72 -2.57
CA HIS A 240 -10.54 2.14 -3.02
C HIS A 240 -11.53 3.20 -3.52
N ARG A 241 -11.57 4.37 -2.87
CA ARG A 241 -12.41 5.50 -3.29
C ARG A 241 -12.00 6.06 -4.65
N THR A 242 -10.69 6.18 -4.89
CA THR A 242 -10.15 6.74 -6.13
C THR A 242 -10.16 5.72 -7.26
N ASP A 243 -9.90 4.46 -6.95
CA ASP A 243 -9.90 3.36 -7.92
C ASP A 243 -10.68 2.15 -7.35
N PRO A 244 -12.02 2.12 -7.54
CA PRO A 244 -12.86 1.07 -6.99
C PRO A 244 -12.55 -0.34 -7.51
N TRP A 245 -11.89 -0.43 -8.66
CA TRP A 245 -11.58 -1.67 -9.35
C TRP A 245 -10.29 -2.32 -8.85
N LEU A 246 -9.49 -1.56 -8.10
CA LEU A 246 -8.20 -1.98 -7.61
C LEU A 246 -8.33 -2.48 -6.17
N THR A 247 -8.30 -3.80 -6.00
CA THR A 247 -8.28 -4.42 -4.67
C THR A 247 -6.84 -4.56 -4.18
N LEU A 248 -6.45 -3.80 -3.16
CA LEU A 248 -5.10 -3.86 -2.57
C LEU A 248 -5.16 -4.14 -1.07
N GLY A 249 -4.35 -5.11 -0.63
CA GLY A 249 -3.99 -5.24 0.78
C GLY A 249 -2.91 -4.24 1.18
N TRP A 250 -2.67 -4.13 2.49
CA TRP A 250 -1.57 -3.30 3.00
C TRP A 250 -0.20 -3.83 2.57
N ASP A 251 -0.02 -5.15 2.54
CA ASP A 251 1.24 -5.75 2.12
C ASP A 251 1.51 -5.47 0.63
N ASP A 252 0.47 -5.52 -0.22
CA ASP A 252 0.57 -5.09 -1.62
C ASP A 252 0.96 -3.61 -1.72
N PHE A 253 0.34 -2.74 -0.91
CA PHE A 253 0.69 -1.32 -0.87
C PHE A 253 2.17 -1.09 -0.51
N VAL A 254 2.67 -1.80 0.49
CA VAL A 254 4.08 -1.72 0.91
C VAL A 254 5.01 -2.23 -0.19
N GLU A 255 4.67 -3.35 -0.83
CA GLU A 255 5.46 -3.88 -1.95
C GLU A 255 5.51 -2.88 -3.12
N LEU A 256 4.35 -2.38 -3.54
CA LEU A 256 4.23 -1.44 -4.65
C LEU A 256 4.93 -0.12 -4.35
N SER A 257 4.83 0.41 -3.11
CA SER A 257 5.48 1.68 -2.73
C SER A 257 7.01 1.58 -2.68
N ARG A 258 7.56 0.41 -2.35
CA ARG A 258 9.01 0.16 -2.42
C ARG A 258 9.50 0.21 -3.87
N CYS A 259 8.77 -0.44 -4.78
CA CYS A 259 9.14 -0.53 -6.20
C CYS A 259 8.83 0.76 -6.99
N ALA A 260 7.75 1.45 -6.67
CA ALA A 260 7.29 2.68 -7.33
C ALA A 260 8.35 3.79 -7.36
N ARG A 261 9.25 3.81 -6.37
CA ARG A 261 10.37 4.75 -6.30
C ARG A 261 11.31 4.64 -7.52
N GLU A 262 11.41 3.46 -8.12
CA GLU A 262 12.28 3.23 -9.29
C GLU A 262 11.65 3.73 -10.58
N LEU A 263 10.36 3.44 -10.79
CA LEU A 263 9.63 3.90 -11.96
C LEU A 263 9.59 5.43 -12.02
N ALA A 264 9.45 6.09 -10.86
CA ALA A 264 9.54 7.55 -10.78
C ALA A 264 10.92 8.10 -11.15
N SER A 265 12.00 7.41 -10.76
CA SER A 265 13.38 7.86 -11.05
C SER A 265 13.81 7.70 -12.51
N VAL A 266 13.20 6.77 -13.25
CA VAL A 266 13.45 6.61 -14.70
C VAL A 266 12.81 7.77 -15.48
N CYS A 267 11.62 8.24 -15.07
CA CYS A 267 10.97 9.38 -15.73
C CYS A 267 11.65 10.74 -15.45
N GLU A 268 12.28 10.95 -14.29
CA GLU A 268 12.99 12.22 -14.01
C GLU A 268 14.22 12.42 -14.91
N LEU A 269 14.80 11.35 -15.45
CA LEU A 269 15.91 11.44 -16.41
C LEU A 269 15.44 11.77 -17.82
N GLU A 270 14.26 11.30 -18.25
CA GLU A 270 13.72 11.61 -19.59
C GLU A 270 13.22 13.05 -19.71
N ILE A 271 12.67 13.64 -18.64
CA ILE A 271 12.23 15.05 -18.64
C ILE A 271 13.42 16.02 -18.78
N ASN A 272 14.57 15.69 -18.18
CA ASN A 272 15.77 16.54 -18.27
C ASN A 272 16.49 16.45 -19.62
N VAL A 273 16.33 15.36 -20.38
CA VAL A 273 16.95 15.22 -21.70
C VAL A 273 16.20 16.04 -22.76
N GLN A 274 14.87 16.17 -22.66
CA GLN A 274 14.08 16.96 -23.62
C GLN A 274 14.26 18.49 -23.44
N ASP A 275 14.52 18.97 -22.22
CA ASP A 275 14.75 20.40 -21.95
C ASP A 275 16.19 20.86 -22.28
N SER A 276 17.10 19.90 -22.49
CA SER A 276 18.51 20.17 -22.85
C SER A 276 18.75 20.29 -24.35
N SER A 277 17.79 19.90 -25.21
CA SER A 277 17.93 19.94 -26.66
C SER A 277 17.27 21.15 -27.33
N SER A 278 16.75 22.11 -26.55
CA SER A 278 16.16 23.37 -27.03
C SER A 278 16.88 24.63 -26.53
N ARG A 279 18.19 24.55 -26.29
CA ARG A 279 19.04 25.74 -26.07
C ARG A 279 20.23 25.78 -27.02
#